data_AF-A0A6B3GE66-F1
#
_entry.id   AF-A0A6B3GE66-F1
#
_cell.length_a   1.000
_cell.length_b   1.000
_cell.length_c   1.000
_cell.angle_alpha   90.00
_cell.angle_beta   90.00
_cell.angle_gamma   90.00
#
_symmetry.space_group_name_H-M   'P 1'
#
loop_
_entity.id
_entity.type
_entity.pdbx_description
1 polymer ?
#
loop_
_entity_poly.entity_id
_entity_poly.type
_entity_poly.pdbx_seq_one_letter_code
_entity_poly.pdbx_strand_id
1 'polypeptide(L)'
;MAIIETDAVLHEAHRDNHTHRDVNGGWLRPAVFGAMDGLVSNLALMTGVAGGAVSQQAIAITGLAGLAAGAFSMAAGEYTSVASQRELVEAELDVERRELRKHPKDEMAELAALYESRGVDAPLAREVARQLSRDPEQAL
;
A
#
# COMPACT_ATOMS: atom_id res chain seq x y z
N MET A 1 37.47 23.19 -9.66
CA MET A 1 37.87 23.68 -8.33
C MET A 1 36.83 23.19 -7.33
N ALA A 2 37.29 22.34 -6.40
CA ALA A 2 36.59 21.78 -5.24
C ALA A 2 35.26 21.03 -5.47
N ILE A 3 35.36 19.72 -5.69
CA ILE A 3 34.33 18.76 -5.31
C ILE A 3 34.17 18.89 -3.78
N ILE A 4 32.96 19.15 -3.31
CA ILE A 4 32.66 19.14 -1.88
C ILE A 4 32.68 17.67 -1.45
N GLU A 5 33.81 17.26 -0.90
CA GLU A 5 33.99 16.00 -0.19
C GLU A 5 33.44 16.21 1.23
N THR A 6 32.12 16.11 1.38
CA THR A 6 31.51 16.04 2.72
C THR A 6 31.60 14.58 3.17
N ASP A 7 32.75 14.20 3.71
CA ASP A 7 32.85 13.03 4.59
C ASP A 7 32.18 13.38 5.93
N ALA A 8 30.85 13.49 5.90
CA ALA A 8 30.07 13.52 7.11
C ALA A 8 30.17 12.13 7.72
N VAL A 9 31.06 11.99 8.69
CA VAL A 9 31.19 10.80 9.52
C VAL A 9 29.83 10.55 10.17
N LEU A 10 29.04 9.66 9.56
CA LEU A 10 27.77 9.23 10.12
C LEU A 10 28.05 8.65 11.49
N HIS A 11 27.41 9.23 12.50
CA HIS A 11 27.54 8.84 13.90
C HIS A 11 27.32 7.33 14.07
N GLU A 12 28.38 6.61 14.42
CA GLU A 12 28.39 5.17 14.71
C GLU A 12 27.78 4.87 16.10
N ALA A 13 26.55 5.34 16.36
CA ALA A 13 25.97 5.29 17.71
C ALA A 13 24.68 4.46 17.85
N HIS A 14 24.16 3.83 16.79
CA HIS A 14 23.08 2.84 16.92
C HIS A 14 23.31 1.64 15.98
N ARG A 15 24.22 0.74 16.38
CA ARG A 15 24.28 -0.65 15.89
C ARG A 15 23.40 -1.58 16.74
N ASP A 16 22.37 -1.06 17.40
CA ASP A 16 21.30 -1.92 17.88
C ASP A 16 20.53 -2.38 16.65
N ASN A 17 20.42 -3.69 16.49
CA ASN A 17 19.73 -4.37 15.41
C ASN A 17 18.21 -4.08 15.50
N HIS A 18 17.82 -2.84 15.23
CA HIS A 18 16.43 -2.39 15.14
C HIS A 18 15.84 -2.88 13.82
N THR A 19 15.50 -4.17 13.80
CA THR A 19 14.65 -4.72 12.75
C THR A 19 13.22 -4.28 13.00
N HIS A 20 12.78 -3.26 12.28
CA HIS A 20 11.35 -2.94 12.21
C HIS A 20 10.66 -4.05 11.42
N ARG A 21 9.76 -4.78 12.08
CA ARG A 21 8.89 -5.73 11.37
C ARG A 21 8.04 -4.90 10.42
N ASP A 22 8.14 -5.21 9.13
CA ASP A 22 7.28 -4.60 8.11
C ASP A 22 5.83 -5.04 8.37
N VAL A 23 5.10 -4.18 9.06
CA VAL A 23 3.67 -4.33 9.33
C VAL A 23 2.81 -3.70 8.24
N ASN A 24 3.43 -3.04 7.25
CA ASN A 24 2.76 -2.50 6.07
C ASN A 24 2.64 -3.52 4.94
N GLY A 25 3.19 -4.74 5.11
CA GLY A 25 3.03 -5.84 4.17
C GLY A 25 1.56 -6.16 3.91
N GLY A 26 1.02 -5.62 2.82
CA GLY A 26 -0.42 -5.64 2.48
C GLY A 26 -1.03 -7.03 2.28
N TRP A 27 -0.26 -8.10 2.35
CA TRP A 27 -0.72 -9.47 2.16
C TRP A 27 -1.25 -10.13 3.45
N LEU A 28 -0.76 -9.71 4.64
CA LEU A 28 -1.10 -10.39 5.90
C LEU A 28 -2.58 -10.22 6.25
N ARG A 29 -3.09 -9.01 6.09
CA ARG A 29 -4.49 -8.67 6.37
C ARG A 29 -5.46 -9.49 5.50
N PRO A 30 -5.38 -9.49 4.15
CA PRO A 30 -6.25 -10.31 3.31
C PRO A 30 -6.04 -11.82 3.53
N ALA A 31 -4.83 -12.28 3.85
CA ALA A 31 -4.60 -13.69 4.17
C ALA A 31 -5.32 -14.14 5.45
N VAL A 32 -5.25 -13.36 6.53
CA VAL A 32 -5.95 -13.65 7.79
C VAL A 32 -7.46 -13.57 7.61
N PHE A 33 -7.96 -12.55 6.91
CA PHE A 33 -9.40 -12.44 6.62
C PHE A 33 -9.90 -13.60 5.77
N GLY A 34 -9.17 -13.99 4.71
CA GLY A 34 -9.53 -15.13 3.86
C GLY A 34 -9.53 -16.46 4.62
N ALA A 35 -8.56 -16.68 5.52
CA ALA A 35 -8.52 -17.88 6.36
C ALA A 35 -9.71 -17.95 7.33
N MET A 36 -10.05 -16.83 7.98
CA MET A 36 -11.18 -16.75 8.90
C MET A 36 -12.52 -16.92 8.19
N ASP A 37 -12.71 -16.23 7.07
CA ASP A 37 -13.93 -16.35 6.27
C ASP A 37 -14.09 -17.77 5.72
N GLY A 38 -13.02 -18.35 5.17
CA GLY A 38 -13.04 -19.73 4.65
C GLY A 38 -13.37 -20.78 5.72
N LEU A 39 -12.84 -20.63 6.94
CA LEU A 39 -13.17 -21.52 8.06
C LEU A 39 -14.63 -21.40 8.48
N VAL A 40 -15.10 -20.18 8.75
CA VAL A 40 -16.44 -19.94 9.31
C VAL A 40 -17.52 -20.25 8.27
N SER A 41 -17.38 -19.72 7.05
CA SER A 41 -18.36 -19.92 5.98
C SER A 41 -18.45 -21.39 5.57
N ASN A 42 -17.33 -22.09 5.44
CA ASN A 42 -17.32 -23.48 5.01
C ASN A 42 -17.83 -24.43 6.10
N LEU A 43 -17.52 -24.15 7.37
CA LEU A 43 -18.09 -24.91 8.49
C LEU A 43 -19.62 -24.74 8.56
N ALA A 44 -20.11 -23.50 8.40
CA ALA A 44 -21.54 -23.21 8.37
C ALA A 44 -22.23 -23.91 7.19
N LEU A 45 -21.63 -23.87 5.99
CA LEU A 45 -22.11 -24.57 4.80
C LEU A 45 -22.19 -26.09 5.05
N MET A 46 -21.10 -26.71 5.49
CA MET A 46 -21.05 -28.15 5.75
C MET A 46 -22.04 -28.59 6.82
N THR A 47 -22.20 -27.80 7.89
CA THR A 47 -23.17 -28.07 8.97
C THR A 47 -24.61 -28.00 8.45
N GLY A 48 -24.93 -26.97 7.66
CA GLY A 48 -26.27 -26.83 7.06
C GLY A 48 -26.60 -27.97 6.10
N VAL A 49 -25.64 -28.35 5.26
CA VAL A 49 -25.78 -29.48 4.33
C VAL A 49 -25.93 -30.81 5.08
N ALA A 50 -25.13 -31.04 6.13
CA ALA A 50 -25.24 -32.24 6.96
C ALA A 50 -26.62 -32.38 7.64
N GLY A 51 -27.23 -31.26 8.05
CA GLY A 51 -28.59 -31.23 8.59
C GLY A 51 -29.68 -31.70 7.60
N GLY A 52 -29.39 -31.69 6.30
CA GLY A 52 -30.29 -32.16 5.23
C GLY A 52 -30.25 -33.67 4.97
N ALA A 53 -29.59 -34.46 5.82
CA ALA A 53 -29.48 -35.93 5.69
C ALA A 53 -28.88 -36.43 4.37
N VAL A 54 -27.94 -35.69 3.78
CA VAL A 54 -27.17 -36.11 2.59
C VAL A 54 -25.98 -37.01 2.94
N SER A 55 -25.42 -37.69 1.93
CA SER A 55 -24.27 -38.58 2.10
C SER A 55 -22.99 -37.84 2.51
N GLN A 56 -22.10 -38.54 3.20
CA GLN A 56 -20.79 -37.98 3.61
C GLN A 56 -19.94 -37.53 2.41
N GLN A 57 -20.02 -38.25 1.29
CA GLN A 57 -19.35 -37.87 0.05
C GLN A 57 -19.88 -36.54 -0.49
N ALA A 58 -21.19 -36.32 -0.46
CA ALA A 58 -21.78 -35.04 -0.87
C ALA A 58 -21.37 -33.89 0.04
N ILE A 59 -21.24 -34.12 1.35
CA ILE A 59 -20.75 -33.11 2.32
C ILE A 59 -19.28 -32.76 2.00
N ALA A 60 -18.43 -33.75 1.74
CA ALA A 60 -17.02 -33.53 1.44
C ALA A 60 -16.82 -32.76 0.12
N ILE A 61 -17.54 -33.14 -0.94
CA ILE A 61 -17.50 -32.44 -2.23
C ILE A 61 -17.99 -31.00 -2.06
N THR A 62 -19.09 -30.80 -1.31
CA THR A 62 -19.62 -29.45 -1.04
C THR A 62 -18.62 -28.58 -0.29
N GLY A 63 -17.97 -29.12 0.74
CA GLY A 63 -16.95 -28.38 1.51
C GLY A 63 -15.71 -28.03 0.67
N LEU A 64 -15.24 -28.93 -0.19
CA LEU A 64 -14.12 -28.66 -1.08
C LEU A 64 -14.49 -27.62 -2.15
N ALA A 65 -15.68 -27.74 -2.73
CA ALA A 65 -16.19 -26.78 -3.71
C ALA A 65 -16.38 -25.39 -3.08
N GLY A 66 -16.95 -25.31 -1.87
CA GLY A 66 -17.13 -24.08 -1.11
C GLY A 66 -15.80 -23.39 -0.80
N LEU A 67 -14.81 -24.13 -0.28
CA LEU A 67 -13.47 -23.59 -0.04
C LEU A 67 -12.81 -23.08 -1.31
N ALA A 68 -12.86 -23.85 -2.40
CA ALA A 68 -12.26 -23.45 -3.67
C ALA A 68 -12.94 -22.19 -4.22
N ALA A 69 -14.27 -22.16 -4.25
CA ALA A 69 -15.04 -21.00 -4.71
C ALA A 69 -14.75 -19.75 -3.87
N GLY A 70 -14.75 -19.88 -2.54
CA GLY A 70 -14.43 -18.78 -1.61
C GLY A 70 -13.01 -18.26 -1.79
N ALA A 71 -12.02 -19.16 -1.90
CA ALA A 71 -10.62 -18.79 -2.10
C ALA A 71 -10.41 -18.03 -3.42
N PHE A 72 -10.97 -18.51 -4.53
CA PHE A 72 -10.89 -17.81 -5.82
C PHE A 72 -11.59 -16.46 -5.79
N SER A 73 -12.77 -16.37 -5.17
CA SER A 73 -13.50 -15.11 -5.04
C SER A 73 -12.71 -14.06 -4.22
N MET A 74 -12.15 -14.46 -3.09
CA MET A 74 -11.30 -13.60 -2.25
C MET A 74 -10.06 -13.14 -3.00
N ALA A 75 -9.35 -14.06 -3.66
CA ALA A 75 -8.14 -13.73 -4.41
C ALA A 75 -8.41 -12.78 -5.58
N ALA A 76 -9.48 -13.03 -6.35
CA ALA A 76 -9.88 -12.16 -7.45
C ALA A 76 -10.33 -10.77 -6.94
N GLY A 77 -11.05 -10.72 -5.83
CA GLY A 77 -11.49 -9.47 -5.20
C GLY A 77 -10.32 -8.61 -4.72
N GLU A 78 -9.36 -9.21 -4.01
CA GLU A 78 -8.16 -8.51 -3.55
C GLU A 78 -7.31 -8.02 -4.72
N TYR A 79 -7.06 -8.88 -5.71
CA TYR A 79 -6.33 -8.50 -6.92
C TYR A 79 -6.97 -7.31 -7.63
N THR A 80 -8.29 -7.37 -7.84
CA THR A 80 -9.03 -6.29 -8.50
C THR A 80 -8.97 -5.01 -7.67
N SER A 81 -9.10 -5.11 -6.34
CA SER A 81 -9.00 -3.95 -5.45
C SER A 81 -7.64 -3.27 -5.54
N VAL A 82 -6.55 -4.03 -5.47
CA VAL A 82 -5.19 -3.50 -5.56
C VAL A 82 -4.91 -2.95 -6.97
N ALA A 83 -5.38 -3.63 -8.01
CA ALA A 83 -5.26 -3.16 -9.40
C ALA A 83 -5.98 -1.81 -9.59
N SER A 84 -7.23 -1.67 -9.12
CA SER A 84 -7.96 -0.41 -9.23
C SER A 84 -7.33 0.72 -8.41
N GLN A 85 -6.79 0.43 -7.23
CA GLN A 85 -6.04 1.44 -6.45
C GLN A 85 -4.79 1.89 -7.19
N ARG A 86 -4.06 0.96 -7.81
CA ARG A 86 -2.89 1.29 -8.64
C ARG A 86 -3.28 2.16 -9.83
N GLU A 87 -4.34 1.80 -10.55
CA GLU A 87 -4.83 2.58 -11.69
C GLU A 87 -5.24 4.01 -11.28
N LEU A 88 -5.87 4.17 -10.11
CA LEU A 88 -6.21 5.48 -9.56
C LEU A 88 -4.96 6.30 -9.23
N VAL A 89 -3.96 5.70 -8.59
CA VAL A 89 -2.69 6.38 -8.29
C VAL A 89 -1.97 6.79 -9.59
N GLU A 90 -1.96 5.91 -10.59
CA GLU A 90 -1.34 6.20 -11.89
C GLU A 90 -2.06 7.34 -12.62
N ALA A 91 -3.39 7.37 -12.57
CA ALA A 91 -4.19 8.46 -13.12
C ALA A 91 -3.93 9.80 -12.40
N GLU A 92 -3.80 9.78 -11.07
CA GLU A 92 -3.50 10.98 -10.28
C GLU A 92 -2.08 11.49 -10.54
N LEU A 93 -1.09 10.60 -10.64
CA LEU A 93 0.27 10.95 -11.04
C LEU A 93 0.30 11.63 -12.42
N ASP A 94 -0.55 11.19 -13.35
CA ASP A 94 -0.67 11.84 -14.65
C ASP A 94 -1.32 13.22 -14.59
N VAL A 95 -2.23 13.45 -13.65
CA VAL A 95 -2.76 14.79 -13.35
C VAL A 95 -1.64 15.67 -12.81
N GLU A 96 -0.96 15.22 -11.77
CA GLU A 96 0.12 15.96 -11.09
C GLU A 96 1.24 16.32 -12.06
N ARG A 97 1.68 15.37 -12.91
CA ARG A 97 2.66 15.62 -13.98
C ARG A 97 2.24 16.71 -14.95
N ARG A 98 0.94 16.89 -15.21
CA ARG A 98 0.42 17.96 -16.07
C ARG A 98 0.42 19.29 -15.34
N GLU A 99 0.04 19.31 -14.07
CA GLU A 99 0.01 20.53 -13.25
C GLU A 99 1.43 21.05 -12.98
N LEU A 100 2.39 20.17 -12.64
CA LEU A 100 3.82 20.52 -12.53
C LEU A 100 4.38 21.19 -13.79
N ARG A 101 3.88 20.82 -14.99
CA ARG A 101 4.29 21.45 -16.26
C ARG A 101 3.59 22.77 -16.54
N LYS A 102 2.32 22.91 -16.16
CA LYS A 102 1.50 24.11 -16.45
C LYS A 102 1.71 25.21 -15.41
N HIS A 103 1.81 24.83 -14.14
CA HIS A 103 1.79 25.71 -12.97
C HIS A 103 3.00 25.52 -12.04
N PRO A 104 4.25 25.50 -12.54
CA PRO A 104 5.43 25.10 -11.76
C PRO A 104 5.70 25.99 -10.53
N LYS A 105 5.25 27.25 -10.56
CA LYS A 105 5.42 28.17 -9.41
C LYS A 105 4.39 27.90 -8.31
N ASP A 106 3.17 27.56 -8.72
CA ASP A 106 2.07 27.31 -7.79
C ASP A 106 2.32 25.96 -7.08
N GLU A 107 2.74 24.93 -7.83
CA GLU A 107 3.12 23.63 -7.26
C GLU A 107 4.32 23.70 -6.30
N MET A 108 5.33 24.52 -6.61
CA MET A 108 6.45 24.74 -5.69
C MET A 108 5.98 25.42 -4.39
N ALA A 109 4.99 26.31 -4.46
CA ALA A 109 4.42 26.95 -3.28
C ALA A 109 3.56 25.96 -2.47
N GLU A 110 2.82 25.08 -3.14
CA GLU A 110 2.06 23.99 -2.52
C GLU A 110 2.97 23.00 -1.80
N LEU A 111 4.06 22.56 -2.44
CA LEU A 111 5.06 21.69 -1.83
C LEU A 111 5.72 22.34 -0.61
N ALA A 112 6.03 23.64 -0.68
CA ALA A 112 6.56 24.38 0.47
C ALA A 112 5.53 24.42 1.62
N ALA A 113 4.27 24.72 1.33
CA ALA A 113 3.20 24.71 2.32
C ALA A 113 2.99 23.32 2.94
N LEU A 114 3.16 22.24 2.17
CA LEU A 114 3.11 20.86 2.68
C LEU A 114 4.21 20.61 3.71
N TYR A 115 5.46 21.01 3.43
CA TYR A 115 6.55 20.87 4.39
C TYR A 115 6.36 21.74 5.63
N GLU A 116 5.84 22.97 5.47
CA GLU A 116 5.46 23.83 6.59
C GLU A 116 4.39 23.15 7.47
N SER A 117 3.38 22.51 6.86
CA SER A 117 2.34 21.77 7.60
C SER A 117 2.89 20.57 8.38
N ARG A 118 4.04 20.03 7.95
CA ARG A 118 4.76 18.94 8.62
C ARG A 118 5.75 19.45 9.69
N GLY A 119 5.80 20.76 9.93
CA GLY A 119 6.61 21.38 10.97
C GLY A 119 7.99 21.87 10.53
N VAL A 120 8.26 21.94 9.22
CA VAL A 120 9.49 22.53 8.69
C VAL A 120 9.38 24.06 8.71
N ASP A 121 10.42 24.75 9.17
CA ASP A 121 10.44 26.22 9.15
C ASP A 121 10.25 26.76 7.72
N ALA A 122 9.44 27.81 7.58
CA ALA A 122 9.06 28.37 6.26
C ALA A 122 10.23 28.70 5.31
N PRO A 123 11.38 29.23 5.76
CA PRO A 123 12.54 29.45 4.88
C PRO A 123 13.15 28.13 4.39
N LEU A 124 13.20 27.11 5.25
CA LEU A 124 13.75 25.80 4.93
C LEU A 124 12.80 25.01 4.02
N ALA A 125 11.49 25.05 4.29
CA ALA A 125 10.47 24.41 3.47
C ALA A 125 10.50 24.91 2.01
N ARG A 126 10.63 26.23 1.82
CA ARG A 126 10.80 26.84 0.50
C ARG A 126 12.08 26.41 -0.21
N GLU A 127 13.18 26.28 0.53
CA GLU A 127 14.45 25.84 -0.03
C GLU A 127 14.39 24.35 -0.43
N VAL A 128 13.77 23.51 0.39
CA VAL A 128 13.51 22.09 0.08
C VAL A 128 12.63 21.94 -1.16
N ALA A 129 11.51 22.66 -1.22
CA ALA A 129 10.62 22.65 -2.39
C ALA A 129 11.37 23.09 -3.65
N ARG A 130 12.15 24.18 -3.60
CA ARG A 130 12.97 24.64 -4.73
C ARG A 130 14.00 23.60 -5.19
N GLN A 131 14.58 22.83 -4.27
CA GLN A 131 15.54 21.77 -4.62
C GLN A 131 14.84 20.57 -5.25
N LEU A 132 13.71 20.13 -4.70
CA LEU A 132 12.90 19.02 -5.21
C LEU A 132 12.28 19.33 -6.57
N SER A 133 11.76 20.54 -6.77
CA SER A 133 11.18 20.98 -8.06
C SER A 133 12.20 21.08 -9.21
N ARG A 134 13.50 20.84 -8.98
CA ARG A 134 14.50 20.71 -10.05
C ARG A 134 14.36 19.40 -10.82
N ASP A 135 13.88 18.35 -10.17
CA ASP A 135 13.57 17.07 -10.79
C ASP A 135 12.09 16.73 -10.52
N PRO A 136 11.20 16.97 -11.49
CA PRO A 136 9.77 16.75 -11.33
C PRO A 136 9.40 15.33 -10.90
N GLU A 137 10.20 14.31 -11.25
CA GLU A 137 9.95 12.92 -10.83
C GLU A 137 10.28 12.68 -9.36
N GLN A 138 11.10 13.54 -8.73
CA GLN A 138 11.34 13.52 -7.28
C GLN A 138 10.32 14.36 -6.49
N ALA A 139 9.49 15.14 -7.20
CA ALA A 139 8.43 15.97 -6.61
C ALA A 139 7.04 15.30 -6.63
N LEU A 140 6.89 14.17 -7.35
CA LEU A 140 5.72 13.29 -7.38
C LEU A 140 5.71 12.34 -6.16
#